data_AF-A0A0D1Y2C1-F1
#
_entry.id   AF-A0A0D1Y2C1-F1
#
_cell.length_a   1.000
_cell.length_b   1.000
_cell.length_c   1.000
_cell.angle_alpha   90.00
_cell.angle_beta   90.00
_cell.angle_gamma   90.00
#
_symmetry.space_group_name_H-M   'P 1'
#
loop_
_entity.id
_entity.type
_entity.pdbx_description
1 polymer ?
#
loop_
_entity_poly.entity_id
_entity_poly.type
_entity_poly.pdbx_seq_one_letter_code
_entity_poly.pdbx_strand_id
1 'polypeptide(L)'
;MPNSSTGVNYQEPLHALIPGIDTFQGRVVHPQFWPEDLDCKDKRIIIIGSGATAVTLLPSLAKVAAQVTMLQRSPTYILSRPNRSCARSWVGYLVPDKWYHQMQRLSSLLTGRLFVVWCLRFPSAAKNMMKKVTSAQLPSNLSYEPQFSPRYSPWQQRLCLSPDGDFFAALRSGVATVETGNIQRVVADGILLNSGKMLDADLIVTATGLRLLMGGGVKIKVDGHDLDLSEKLMWNGVMIQDVPNAAFVLGYTNASWTLGADVTAQFACRFLRHLLARGKSAAVPSLPESSAKFDTVNVMKLNSTYVKIGAKDMPKSAERKPCTGRTNYFSDLAWVKLGSLERGLRYDAVEVCKLLSTSLECHTTYVDSQNP
;
A
#
# COMPACT_ATOMS: atom_id res chain seq x y z
N MET A 1 3.61 -22.01 -3.56
CA MET A 1 4.44 -20.95 -2.94
C MET A 1 3.50 -19.87 -2.43
N PRO A 2 3.46 -19.56 -1.12
CA PRO A 2 2.73 -18.38 -0.67
C PRO A 2 3.33 -17.14 -1.33
N ASN A 3 2.48 -16.15 -1.64
CA ASN A 3 2.82 -14.91 -2.36
C ASN A 3 4.00 -14.17 -1.71
N SER A 4 5.23 -14.53 -2.10
CA SER A 4 6.48 -13.99 -1.55
C SER A 4 6.79 -12.57 -2.04
N SER A 5 5.97 -12.03 -2.94
CA SER A 5 6.19 -10.75 -3.61
C SER A 5 5.36 -9.59 -3.04
N THR A 6 4.55 -9.84 -2.02
CA THR A 6 3.56 -8.85 -1.52
C THR A 6 3.89 -8.35 -0.12
N GLY A 7 3.65 -7.06 0.12
CA GLY A 7 3.82 -6.42 1.43
C GLY A 7 2.63 -6.57 2.39
N VAL A 8 1.81 -7.63 2.22
CA VAL A 8 0.54 -7.84 2.96
C VAL A 8 0.42 -9.29 3.39
N ASN A 9 -0.14 -9.53 4.58
CA ASN A 9 -0.50 -10.85 5.08
C ASN A 9 -1.87 -11.28 4.50
N TYR A 10 -1.90 -12.41 3.79
CA TYR A 10 -3.11 -12.95 3.18
C TYR A 10 -3.88 -13.95 4.06
N GLN A 11 -3.28 -14.40 5.16
CA GLN A 11 -3.83 -15.44 6.04
C GLN A 11 -4.60 -14.85 7.21
N GLU A 12 -4.16 -13.68 7.70
CA GLU A 12 -4.76 -13.05 8.88
C GLU A 12 -5.14 -11.61 8.60
N PRO A 13 -6.35 -11.18 9.04
CA PRO A 13 -6.76 -9.79 8.94
C PRO A 13 -6.00 -8.92 9.95
N LEU A 14 -6.12 -7.60 9.81
CA LEU A 14 -5.69 -6.71 10.88
C LEU A 14 -6.67 -6.82 12.05
N HIS A 15 -6.23 -7.40 13.16
CA HIS A 15 -7.07 -7.51 14.35
C HIS A 15 -7.44 -6.12 14.90
N ALA A 16 -8.73 -5.81 14.90
CA ALA A 16 -9.26 -4.58 15.46
C ALA A 16 -10.11 -4.92 16.69
N LEU A 17 -9.75 -4.35 17.84
CA LEU A 17 -10.54 -4.50 19.06
C LEU A 17 -11.83 -3.70 18.91
N ILE A 18 -12.96 -4.40 18.76
CA ILE A 18 -14.31 -3.83 18.70
C ILE A 18 -15.07 -4.36 19.93
N PRO A 19 -15.35 -3.52 20.94
CA PRO A 19 -15.97 -3.97 22.18
C PRO A 19 -17.34 -4.60 21.94
N GLY A 20 -17.60 -5.77 22.52
CA GLY A 20 -18.90 -6.46 22.45
C GLY A 20 -19.22 -7.12 21.12
N ILE A 21 -18.27 -7.19 20.17
CA ILE A 21 -18.55 -7.75 18.83
C ILE A 21 -19.07 -9.19 18.88
N ASP A 22 -18.65 -9.98 19.87
CA ASP A 22 -19.08 -11.37 20.08
C ASP A 22 -20.55 -11.49 20.53
N THR A 23 -21.18 -10.39 20.94
CA THR A 23 -22.60 -10.36 21.36
C THR A 23 -23.56 -10.11 20.19
N PHE A 24 -23.04 -9.69 19.04
CA PHE A 24 -23.84 -9.42 17.85
C PHE A 24 -24.51 -10.70 17.34
N GLN A 25 -25.83 -10.66 17.16
CA GLN A 25 -26.60 -11.81 16.66
C GLN A 25 -26.61 -11.89 15.13
N GLY A 26 -26.29 -10.78 14.45
CA GLY A 26 -26.12 -10.74 13.01
C GLY A 26 -24.76 -11.32 12.56
N ARG A 27 -24.43 -11.13 11.29
CA ARG A 27 -23.19 -11.65 10.72
C ARG A 27 -22.06 -10.62 10.80
N VAL A 28 -20.84 -11.05 11.15
CA VAL A 28 -19.62 -10.22 11.06
C VAL A 28 -18.74 -10.75 9.93
N VAL A 29 -18.27 -9.86 9.06
CA VAL A 29 -17.45 -10.22 7.89
C VAL A 29 -16.23 -9.30 7.79
N HIS A 30 -15.06 -9.90 7.58
CA HIS A 30 -13.87 -9.15 7.23
C HIS A 30 -13.69 -9.12 5.70
N PRO A 31 -13.50 -7.96 5.04
CA PRO A 31 -13.45 -7.86 3.58
C PRO A 31 -12.43 -8.74 2.86
N GLN A 32 -11.33 -9.06 3.54
CA GLN A 32 -10.29 -9.94 3.01
C GLN A 32 -10.74 -11.41 2.88
N PHE A 33 -11.73 -11.82 3.67
CA PHE A 33 -12.28 -13.18 3.73
C PHE A 33 -13.79 -13.12 3.50
N TRP A 34 -14.18 -12.56 2.37
CA TRP A 34 -15.58 -12.37 2.01
C TRP A 34 -16.23 -13.74 1.69
N PRO A 35 -17.29 -14.17 2.42
CA PRO A 35 -17.96 -15.43 2.15
C PRO A 35 -18.69 -15.39 0.80
N GLU A 36 -18.59 -16.48 0.04
CA GLU A 36 -19.24 -16.58 -1.28
C GLU A 36 -20.78 -16.64 -1.19
N ASP A 37 -21.30 -17.17 -0.08
CA ASP A 37 -22.71 -17.35 0.21
C ASP A 37 -23.35 -16.14 0.93
N LEU A 38 -22.61 -15.03 1.10
CA LEU A 38 -23.10 -13.90 1.87
C LEU A 38 -24.20 -13.13 1.14
N ASP A 39 -25.44 -13.33 1.59
CA ASP A 39 -26.56 -12.50 1.16
C ASP A 39 -26.55 -11.13 1.84
N CYS A 40 -26.54 -10.06 1.03
CA CYS A 40 -26.58 -8.67 1.44
C CYS A 40 -27.92 -7.99 1.12
N LYS A 41 -28.86 -8.71 0.48
CA LYS A 41 -30.12 -8.16 0.01
C LYS A 41 -31.02 -7.73 1.17
N ASP A 42 -31.59 -6.53 1.07
CA ASP A 42 -32.55 -5.98 2.05
C ASP A 42 -32.02 -5.90 3.50
N LYS A 43 -30.71 -6.05 3.71
CA LYS A 43 -30.07 -5.98 5.04
C LYS A 43 -29.65 -4.55 5.40
N ARG A 44 -29.61 -4.25 6.69
CA ARG A 44 -28.94 -3.09 7.26
C ARG A 44 -27.48 -3.45 7.50
N ILE A 45 -26.57 -2.79 6.79
CA ILE A 45 -25.15 -3.13 6.81
C ILE A 45 -24.35 -1.97 7.42
N ILE A 46 -23.51 -2.26 8.40
CA ILE A 46 -22.53 -1.29 8.92
C ILE A 46 -21.13 -1.67 8.46
N ILE A 47 -20.48 -0.75 7.73
CA ILE A 47 -19.06 -0.87 7.35
C ILE A 47 -18.23 -0.09 8.37
N ILE A 48 -17.42 -0.79 9.16
CA ILE A 48 -16.50 -0.17 10.13
C ILE A 48 -15.17 0.13 9.43
N GLY A 49 -14.93 1.40 9.14
CA GLY A 49 -13.71 1.90 8.51
C GLY A 49 -13.95 3.02 7.53
N SER A 50 -12.89 3.77 7.22
CA SER A 50 -12.88 4.86 6.23
C SER A 50 -11.76 4.71 5.20
N GLY A 51 -11.17 3.51 5.10
CA GLY A 51 -10.14 3.22 4.10
C GLY A 51 -10.72 2.98 2.70
N ALA A 52 -9.83 2.77 1.73
CA ALA A 52 -10.23 2.49 0.35
C ALA A 52 -11.24 1.34 0.24
N THR A 53 -11.06 0.26 1.02
CA THR A 53 -11.98 -0.88 1.07
C THR A 53 -13.41 -0.47 1.44
N ALA A 54 -13.58 0.41 2.43
CA ALA A 54 -14.90 0.89 2.83
C ALA A 54 -15.53 1.76 1.72
N VAL A 55 -14.74 2.65 1.12
CA VAL A 55 -15.17 3.55 0.04
C VAL A 55 -15.59 2.78 -1.21
N THR A 56 -14.99 1.62 -1.50
CA THR A 56 -15.38 0.76 -2.63
C THR A 56 -16.54 -0.16 -2.31
N LEU A 57 -16.65 -0.61 -1.05
CA LEU A 57 -17.74 -1.49 -0.63
C LEU A 57 -19.07 -0.75 -0.53
N LEU A 58 -19.08 0.47 0.03
CA LEU A 58 -20.30 1.25 0.21
C LEU A 58 -21.17 1.36 -1.07
N PRO A 59 -20.65 1.83 -2.23
CA PRO A 59 -21.46 1.94 -3.44
C PRO A 59 -21.85 0.58 -4.03
N SER A 60 -21.10 -0.48 -3.76
CA SER A 60 -21.41 -1.83 -4.23
C SER A 60 -22.55 -2.44 -3.41
N LEU A 61 -22.50 -2.31 -2.08
CA LEU A 61 -23.51 -2.81 -1.15
C LEU A 61 -24.80 -1.98 -1.23
N ALA A 62 -24.71 -0.67 -1.44
CA ALA A 62 -25.88 0.21 -1.59
C ALA A 62 -26.78 -0.12 -2.79
N LYS A 63 -26.32 -0.98 -3.72
CA LYS A 63 -27.15 -1.46 -4.85
C LYS A 63 -28.13 -2.55 -4.45
N VAL A 64 -27.90 -3.25 -3.33
CA VAL A 64 -28.65 -4.46 -2.94
C VAL A 64 -29.18 -4.41 -1.51
N ALA A 65 -28.49 -3.71 -0.61
CA ALA A 65 -28.85 -3.61 0.79
C ALA A 65 -30.04 -2.65 1.01
N ALA A 66 -30.79 -2.85 2.09
CA ALA A 66 -31.83 -1.91 2.50
C ALA A 66 -31.22 -0.58 2.99
N GLN A 67 -30.10 -0.66 3.74
CA GLN A 67 -29.37 0.50 4.20
C GLN A 67 -27.89 0.18 4.42
N VAL A 68 -26.99 1.10 4.08
CA VAL A 68 -25.55 0.96 4.31
C VAL A 68 -25.02 2.15 5.09
N THR A 69 -24.48 1.91 6.27
CA THR A 69 -23.85 2.94 7.10
C THR A 69 -22.34 2.72 7.15
N MET A 70 -21.56 3.67 6.63
CA MET A 70 -20.11 3.67 6.85
C MET A 70 -19.80 4.35 8.18
N LEU A 71 -19.41 3.55 9.18
CA LEU A 71 -19.01 4.01 10.51
C LEU A 71 -17.50 4.24 10.55
N GLN A 72 -17.09 5.46 10.83
CA GLN A 72 -15.69 5.86 10.87
C GLN A 72 -15.31 6.58 12.17
N ARG A 73 -14.15 6.24 12.72
CA ARG A 73 -13.57 7.00 13.85
C ARG A 73 -12.94 8.31 13.39
N SER A 74 -12.35 8.31 12.20
CA SER A 74 -11.66 9.46 11.62
C SER A 74 -12.02 9.55 10.14
N PRO A 75 -12.56 10.69 9.68
CA PRO A 75 -12.86 10.89 8.28
C PRO A 75 -11.63 10.75 7.39
N THR A 76 -11.84 10.32 6.15
CA THR A 76 -10.82 10.29 5.10
C THR A 76 -11.13 11.30 4.01
N TYR A 77 -10.13 11.64 3.20
CA TYR A 77 -10.35 12.39 1.97
C TYR A 77 -10.79 11.43 0.85
N ILE A 78 -11.97 11.70 0.27
CA ILE A 78 -12.55 10.95 -0.85
C ILE A 78 -12.70 11.92 -2.01
N LEU A 79 -12.14 11.58 -3.18
CA LEU A 79 -12.28 12.37 -4.40
C LEU A 79 -12.83 11.53 -5.54
N SER A 80 -13.74 12.10 -6.31
CA SER A 80 -14.27 11.45 -7.50
C SER A 80 -13.24 11.54 -8.64
N ARG A 81 -13.06 10.44 -9.37
CA ARG A 81 -12.23 10.42 -10.58
C ARG A 81 -12.93 9.59 -11.65
N PRO A 82 -12.99 10.07 -12.90
CA PRO A 82 -13.49 9.26 -14.01
C PRO A 82 -12.72 7.95 -14.12
N ASN A 83 -13.45 6.83 -14.23
CA ASN A 83 -12.87 5.50 -14.29
C ASN A 83 -12.35 5.16 -15.70
N ARG A 84 -13.02 5.67 -16.73
CA ARG A 84 -12.59 5.54 -18.14
C ARG A 84 -11.85 6.79 -18.58
N SER A 85 -10.84 6.61 -19.43
CA SER A 85 -10.32 7.78 -20.17
C SER A 85 -11.47 8.35 -20.99
N CYS A 86 -11.59 9.67 -21.03
CA CYS A 86 -12.49 10.32 -21.98
C CYS A 86 -12.28 9.72 -23.38
N ALA A 87 -13.31 9.81 -24.22
CA ALA A 87 -13.19 9.48 -25.64
C ALA A 87 -11.89 10.07 -26.22
N ARG A 88 -11.23 9.32 -27.12
CA ARG A 88 -9.94 9.70 -27.74
C ARG A 88 -9.98 11.19 -28.07
N SER A 89 -9.08 11.96 -27.46
CA SER A 89 -9.02 13.39 -27.73
C SER A 89 -8.73 13.62 -29.22
N TRP A 90 -9.13 14.77 -29.76
CA TRP A 90 -8.85 15.13 -31.16
C TRP A 90 -7.35 14.98 -31.50
N VAL A 91 -6.46 15.35 -30.57
CA VAL A 91 -5.01 15.16 -30.68
C VAL A 91 -4.63 13.70 -30.88
N GLY A 92 -5.34 12.78 -30.23
CA GLY A 92 -5.12 11.36 -30.39
C GLY A 92 -5.33 10.91 -31.83
N TYR A 93 -6.24 11.51 -32.59
CA TYR A 93 -6.44 11.15 -34.00
C TYR A 93 -5.31 11.63 -34.92
N LEU A 94 -4.47 12.57 -34.46
CA LEU A 94 -3.37 13.15 -35.25
C LEU A 94 -2.03 12.41 -35.07
N VAL A 95 -1.90 11.59 -34.03
CA VAL A 95 -0.64 10.89 -33.71
C VAL A 95 -0.82 9.37 -33.74
N PRO A 96 0.23 8.60 -34.10
CA PRO A 96 0.16 7.14 -34.05
C PRO A 96 -0.15 6.63 -32.64
N ASP A 97 -0.88 5.52 -32.54
CA ASP A 97 -1.37 4.95 -31.28
C ASP A 97 -0.29 4.79 -30.22
N LYS A 98 0.91 4.31 -30.62
CA LYS A 98 2.04 4.14 -29.70
C LYS A 98 2.42 5.45 -29.02
N TRP A 99 2.51 6.55 -29.79
CA TRP A 99 2.83 7.87 -29.25
C TRP A 99 1.69 8.39 -28.38
N TYR A 100 0.44 8.21 -28.81
CA TYR A 100 -0.73 8.61 -28.04
C TYR A 100 -0.77 7.94 -26.66
N HIS A 101 -0.56 6.62 -26.58
CA HIS A 101 -0.55 5.89 -25.31
C HIS A 101 0.62 6.31 -24.42
N GLN A 102 1.81 6.58 -24.98
CA GLN A 102 2.95 7.09 -24.22
C GLN A 102 2.68 8.48 -23.66
N MET A 103 2.08 9.38 -24.45
CA MET A 103 1.67 10.71 -24.02
C MET A 103 0.63 10.65 -22.90
N GLN A 104 -0.39 9.79 -23.04
CA GLN A 104 -1.40 9.60 -21.99
C GLN A 104 -0.81 9.05 -20.70
N ARG A 105 0.10 8.07 -20.79
CA ARG A 105 0.82 7.52 -19.63
C ARG A 105 1.63 8.63 -18.96
N LEU A 106 2.43 9.37 -19.73
CA LEU A 106 3.27 10.45 -19.19
C LEU A 106 2.43 11.56 -18.55
N SER A 107 1.36 11.99 -19.23
CA SER A 107 0.40 12.96 -18.71
C SER A 107 -0.21 12.49 -17.39
N SER A 108 -0.70 11.24 -17.33
CA SER A 108 -1.27 10.68 -16.11
C SER A 108 -0.27 10.63 -14.95
N LEU A 109 0.99 10.27 -15.24
CA LEU A 109 2.08 10.25 -14.25
C LEU A 109 2.43 11.66 -13.75
N LEU A 110 2.55 12.62 -14.67
CA LEU A 110 2.88 14.00 -14.35
C LEU A 110 1.75 14.68 -13.57
N THR A 111 0.50 14.57 -14.03
CA THR A 111 -0.66 15.15 -13.33
C THR A 111 -0.80 14.57 -11.93
N GLY A 112 -0.67 13.25 -11.76
CA GLY A 112 -0.68 12.62 -10.44
C GLY A 112 0.46 13.12 -9.54
N ARG A 113 1.68 13.22 -10.09
CA ARG A 113 2.86 13.71 -9.37
C ARG A 113 2.70 15.17 -8.94
N LEU A 114 2.28 16.03 -9.86
CA LEU A 114 2.06 17.46 -9.62
C LEU A 114 0.97 17.66 -8.57
N PHE A 115 -0.11 16.87 -8.62
CA PHE A 115 -1.15 16.91 -7.62
C PHE A 115 -0.64 16.56 -6.21
N VAL A 116 0.18 15.51 -6.08
CA VAL A 116 0.83 15.15 -4.81
C VAL A 116 1.75 16.28 -4.33
N VAL A 117 2.62 16.81 -5.19
CA VAL A 117 3.54 17.91 -4.83
C VAL A 117 2.76 19.12 -4.35
N TRP A 118 1.72 19.49 -5.09
CA TRP A 118 0.86 20.62 -4.75
C TRP A 118 0.18 20.43 -3.40
N CYS A 119 -0.36 19.24 -3.12
CA CYS A 119 -0.94 18.92 -1.81
C CYS A 119 0.07 19.03 -0.67
N LEU A 120 1.30 18.55 -0.87
CA LEU A 120 2.34 18.60 0.15
C LEU A 120 2.90 20.02 0.35
N ARG A 121 2.97 20.83 -0.71
CA ARG A 121 3.52 22.18 -0.67
C ARG A 121 2.50 23.22 -0.21
N PHE A 122 1.22 23.02 -0.52
CA PHE A 122 0.11 23.93 -0.21
C PHE A 122 -1.05 23.20 0.49
N PRO A 123 -0.82 22.62 1.69
CA PRO A 123 -1.80 21.75 2.34
C PRO A 123 -3.13 22.42 2.66
N SER A 124 -3.12 23.71 3.05
CA SER A 124 -4.35 24.47 3.35
C SER A 124 -5.19 24.71 2.09
N ALA A 125 -4.54 25.08 0.97
CA ALA A 125 -5.22 25.25 -0.31
C ALA A 125 -5.80 23.92 -0.81
N ALA A 126 -5.05 22.83 -0.67
CA ALA A 126 -5.51 21.48 -0.99
C ALA A 126 -6.71 21.06 -0.14
N LYS A 127 -6.68 21.28 1.18
CA LYS A 127 -7.80 20.99 2.07
C LYS A 127 -9.05 21.77 1.67
N ASN A 128 -8.92 23.06 1.34
CA ASN A 128 -10.04 23.90 0.91
C ASN A 128 -10.62 23.45 -0.43
N MET A 129 -9.77 23.10 -1.39
CA MET A 129 -10.19 22.54 -2.67
C MET A 129 -10.98 21.24 -2.48
N MET A 130 -10.45 20.31 -1.67
CA MET A 130 -11.12 19.04 -1.37
C MET A 130 -12.44 19.24 -0.64
N LYS A 131 -12.51 20.19 0.31
CA LYS A 131 -13.75 20.58 0.98
C LYS A 131 -14.79 21.04 -0.03
N LYS A 132 -14.43 21.98 -0.90
CA LYS A 132 -15.34 22.51 -1.94
C LYS A 132 -15.84 21.42 -2.88
N VAL A 133 -14.95 20.57 -3.41
CA VAL A 133 -15.29 19.50 -4.36
C VAL A 133 -16.14 18.40 -3.70
N THR A 134 -15.86 18.07 -2.44
CA THR A 134 -16.63 17.06 -1.70
C THR A 134 -18.01 17.60 -1.35
N SER A 135 -18.09 18.79 -0.76
CA SER A 135 -19.35 19.45 -0.40
C SER A 135 -20.30 19.59 -1.59
N ALA A 136 -19.79 19.87 -2.79
CA ALA A 136 -20.61 19.98 -3.99
C ALA A 136 -21.25 18.66 -4.44
N GLN A 137 -20.78 17.51 -3.94
CA GLN A 137 -21.30 16.18 -4.29
C GLN A 137 -22.19 15.56 -3.20
N LEU A 138 -22.22 16.16 -2.01
CA LEU A 138 -23.02 15.64 -0.88
C LEU A 138 -24.52 15.95 -1.09
N PRO A 139 -25.42 15.06 -0.66
CA PRO A 139 -26.84 15.39 -0.56
C PRO A 139 -27.09 16.46 0.52
N SER A 140 -28.23 17.15 0.44
CA SER A 140 -28.57 18.27 1.34
C SER A 140 -28.69 17.88 2.81
N ASN A 141 -28.98 16.61 3.11
CA ASN A 141 -29.10 16.08 4.46
C ASN A 141 -27.75 15.68 5.09
N LEU A 142 -26.63 15.76 4.36
CA LEU A 142 -25.31 15.33 4.84
C LEU A 142 -24.32 16.49 4.83
N SER A 143 -23.83 16.87 6.01
CA SER A 143 -22.85 17.92 6.15
C SER A 143 -21.42 17.43 5.90
N TYR A 144 -20.56 18.33 5.39
CA TYR A 144 -19.12 18.06 5.27
C TYR A 144 -18.46 17.86 6.64
N GLU A 145 -18.90 18.61 7.66
CA GLU A 145 -18.42 18.46 9.03
C GLU A 145 -19.53 17.84 9.89
N PRO A 146 -19.28 16.75 10.62
CA PRO A 146 -17.97 16.11 10.84
C PRO A 146 -17.58 15.04 9.80
N GLN A 147 -18.48 14.62 8.90
CA GLN A 147 -18.36 13.35 8.15
C GLN A 147 -17.24 13.28 7.11
N PHE A 148 -16.72 14.39 6.63
CA PHE A 148 -15.70 14.45 5.58
C PHE A 148 -14.57 15.41 5.91
N SER A 149 -14.37 15.73 7.21
CA SER A 149 -13.33 16.64 7.66
C SER A 149 -12.19 15.92 8.39
N PRO A 150 -11.20 15.37 7.66
CA PRO A 150 -10.02 14.78 8.28
C PRO A 150 -9.24 15.77 9.15
N ARG A 151 -8.68 15.24 10.25
CA ARG A 151 -7.77 15.97 11.17
C ARG A 151 -6.32 16.00 10.67
N TYR A 152 -6.03 15.37 9.54
CA TYR A 152 -4.69 15.28 8.94
C TYR A 152 -4.67 16.01 7.60
N SER A 153 -3.48 16.43 7.15
CA SER A 153 -3.32 17.10 5.86
C SER A 153 -3.34 16.11 4.70
N PRO A 154 -3.81 16.49 3.49
CA PRO A 154 -3.82 15.60 2.32
C PRO A 154 -2.47 14.89 2.11
N TRP A 155 -2.53 13.60 1.75
CA TRP A 155 -1.38 12.70 1.59
C TRP A 155 -0.58 12.31 2.84
N GLN A 156 -0.91 12.78 4.04
CA GLN A 156 -0.41 12.14 5.28
C GLN A 156 -0.98 10.72 5.46
N GLN A 157 -2.16 10.49 4.88
CA GLN A 157 -2.74 9.19 4.59
C GLN A 157 -3.09 9.11 3.11
N ARG A 158 -3.15 7.90 2.56
CA ARG A 158 -3.48 7.69 1.15
C ARG A 158 -4.91 8.19 0.87
N LEU A 159 -5.06 9.04 -0.15
CA LEU A 159 -6.38 9.52 -0.57
C LEU A 159 -7.21 8.37 -1.13
N CYS A 160 -8.51 8.40 -0.86
CA CYS A 160 -9.46 7.47 -1.47
C CYS A 160 -10.03 8.08 -2.75
N LEU A 161 -10.15 7.26 -3.79
CA LEU A 161 -10.76 7.66 -5.05
C LEU A 161 -12.08 6.91 -5.22
N SER A 162 -13.12 7.65 -5.57
CA SER A 162 -14.43 7.12 -5.96
C SER A 162 -14.52 7.13 -7.49
N PRO A 163 -14.53 5.95 -8.14
CA PRO A 163 -14.71 5.85 -9.58
C PRO A 163 -16.04 6.46 -10.02
N ASP A 164 -16.00 7.40 -10.96
CA ASP A 164 -17.17 8.08 -11.52
C ASP A 164 -18.09 8.76 -10.47
N GLY A 165 -17.60 8.96 -9.24
CA GLY A 165 -18.38 9.51 -8.13
C GLY A 165 -19.43 8.56 -7.58
N ASP A 166 -19.29 7.25 -7.80
CA ASP A 166 -20.19 6.18 -7.34
C ASP A 166 -20.50 6.23 -5.84
N PHE A 167 -19.51 6.51 -5.01
CA PHE A 167 -19.64 6.68 -3.55
C PHE A 167 -20.62 7.80 -3.22
N PHE A 168 -20.47 8.97 -3.85
CA PHE A 168 -21.36 10.10 -3.61
C PHE A 168 -22.74 9.88 -4.24
N ALA A 169 -22.82 9.16 -5.36
CA ALA A 169 -24.11 8.75 -5.94
C ALA A 169 -24.89 7.85 -4.98
N ALA A 170 -24.22 6.90 -4.31
CA ALA A 170 -24.84 6.06 -3.29
C ALA A 170 -25.37 6.89 -2.11
N LEU A 171 -24.63 7.91 -1.65
CA LEU A 171 -25.13 8.82 -0.60
C LEU A 171 -26.36 9.61 -1.06
N ARG A 172 -26.35 10.12 -2.31
CA ARG A 172 -27.50 10.86 -2.86
C ARG A 172 -28.74 10.00 -3.08
N SER A 173 -28.59 8.68 -3.22
CA SER A 173 -29.72 7.75 -3.32
C SER A 173 -30.52 7.61 -2.01
N GLY A 174 -29.93 7.98 -0.87
CA GLY A 174 -30.53 7.80 0.47
C GLY A 174 -30.33 6.41 1.08
N VAL A 175 -29.92 5.40 0.29
CA VAL A 175 -29.63 4.04 0.79
C VAL A 175 -28.37 4.00 1.63
N ALA A 176 -27.40 4.88 1.35
CA ALA A 176 -26.14 4.94 2.08
C ALA A 176 -25.98 6.22 2.91
N THR A 177 -25.34 6.09 4.08
CA THR A 177 -24.96 7.21 4.93
C THR A 177 -23.56 7.02 5.52
N VAL A 178 -22.98 8.10 6.05
CA VAL A 178 -21.69 8.10 6.73
C VAL A 178 -21.87 8.65 8.13
N GLU A 179 -21.34 7.92 9.12
CA GLU A 179 -21.40 8.30 10.52
C GLU A 179 -19.99 8.36 11.11
N THR A 180 -19.61 9.52 11.63
CA THR A 180 -18.36 9.70 12.36
C THR A 180 -18.62 9.59 13.85
N GLY A 181 -18.03 8.58 14.49
CA GLY A 181 -18.23 8.33 15.90
C GLY A 181 -17.32 7.26 16.45
N ASN A 182 -17.27 7.17 17.78
CA ASN A 182 -16.57 6.13 18.51
C ASN A 182 -17.59 5.06 18.94
N ILE A 183 -17.25 3.80 18.69
CA ILE A 183 -18.01 2.66 19.16
C ILE A 183 -17.87 2.58 20.68
N GLN A 184 -19.00 2.57 21.39
CA GLN A 184 -19.03 2.26 22.81
C GLN A 184 -19.00 0.74 22.99
N ARG A 185 -19.94 0.05 22.36
CA ARG A 185 -20.02 -1.40 22.27
C ARG A 185 -20.95 -1.82 21.13
N VAL A 186 -20.70 -3.00 20.59
CA VAL A 186 -21.66 -3.72 19.77
C VAL A 186 -22.67 -4.38 20.70
N VAL A 187 -23.93 -4.37 20.28
CA VAL A 187 -25.07 -5.00 20.98
C VAL A 187 -25.70 -6.06 20.05
N ALA A 188 -26.73 -6.76 20.52
CA ALA A 188 -27.31 -7.89 19.78
C ALA A 188 -27.75 -7.56 18.35
N ASP A 189 -28.30 -6.36 18.13
CA ASP A 189 -28.97 -5.90 16.91
C ASP A 189 -28.28 -4.68 16.25
N GLY A 190 -27.08 -4.30 16.70
CA GLY A 190 -26.40 -3.13 16.14
C GLY A 190 -25.20 -2.63 16.93
N ILE A 191 -24.92 -1.33 16.77
CA ILE A 191 -23.76 -0.67 17.37
C ILE A 191 -24.20 0.58 18.14
N LEU A 192 -23.88 0.61 19.44
CA LEU A 192 -24.06 1.79 20.27
C LEU A 192 -22.80 2.67 20.20
N LEU A 193 -22.98 3.93 19.83
CA LEU A 193 -21.91 4.94 19.82
C LEU A 193 -21.79 5.64 21.17
N ASN A 194 -20.62 6.20 21.46
CA ASN A 194 -20.39 7.03 22.66
C ASN A 194 -21.31 8.26 22.72
N SER A 195 -21.89 8.68 21.59
CA SER A 195 -22.88 9.75 21.54
C SER A 195 -24.27 9.33 22.04
N GLY A 196 -24.49 8.04 22.35
CA GLY A 196 -25.79 7.47 22.66
C GLY A 196 -26.62 7.06 21.44
N LYS A 197 -26.16 7.38 20.22
CA LYS A 197 -26.84 6.96 18.98
C LYS A 197 -26.68 5.46 18.77
N MET A 198 -27.80 4.78 18.50
CA MET A 198 -27.83 3.39 18.08
C MET A 198 -27.82 3.32 16.55
N LEU A 199 -27.01 2.42 15.99
CA LEU A 199 -27.00 2.08 14.58
C LEU A 199 -27.43 0.61 14.41
N ASP A 200 -28.63 0.40 13.87
CA ASP A 200 -29.14 -0.95 13.60
C ASP A 200 -28.32 -1.65 12.52
N ALA A 201 -28.05 -2.94 12.73
CA ALA A 201 -27.32 -3.76 11.75
C ALA A 201 -27.78 -5.21 11.78
N ASP A 202 -27.88 -5.80 10.59
CA ASP A 202 -28.01 -7.24 10.39
C ASP A 202 -26.65 -7.84 9.94
N LEU A 203 -25.76 -7.01 9.39
CA LEU A 203 -24.42 -7.37 8.95
C LEU A 203 -23.41 -6.27 9.33
N ILE A 204 -22.29 -6.67 9.92
CA ILE A 204 -21.15 -5.78 10.22
C ILE A 204 -19.96 -6.19 9.35
N VAL A 205 -19.40 -5.22 8.63
CA VAL A 205 -18.21 -5.40 7.79
C VAL A 205 -17.02 -4.67 8.41
N THR A 206 -16.01 -5.41 8.86
CA THR A 206 -14.83 -4.85 9.54
C THR A 206 -13.76 -4.43 8.53
N ALA A 207 -13.97 -3.34 7.81
CA ALA A 207 -13.02 -2.77 6.84
C ALA A 207 -11.88 -1.98 7.53
N THR A 208 -11.22 -2.60 8.51
CA THR A 208 -10.27 -1.98 9.45
C THR A 208 -8.84 -1.87 8.93
N GLY A 209 -8.54 -2.47 7.77
CA GLY A 209 -7.27 -2.34 7.07
C GLY A 209 -6.63 -3.69 6.75
N LEU A 210 -5.34 -3.65 6.43
CA LEU A 210 -4.55 -4.83 6.08
C LEU A 210 -3.37 -4.95 7.04
N ARG A 211 -3.01 -6.19 7.40
CA ARG A 211 -1.78 -6.47 8.13
C ARG A 211 -0.62 -6.43 7.14
N LEU A 212 0.27 -5.46 7.28
CA LEU A 212 1.46 -5.35 6.46
C LEU A 212 2.46 -6.42 6.88
N LEU A 213 3.05 -7.10 5.91
CA LEU A 213 4.04 -8.13 6.16
C LEU A 213 4.98 -8.22 4.96
N MET A 214 6.27 -7.94 5.17
CA MET A 214 7.25 -7.98 4.09
C MET A 214 7.45 -9.42 3.61
N GLY A 215 7.53 -9.60 2.28
CA GLY A 215 7.73 -10.93 1.68
C GLY A 215 6.60 -11.93 1.96
N GLY A 216 5.40 -11.46 2.33
CA GLY A 216 4.26 -12.33 2.62
C GLY A 216 4.48 -13.32 3.78
N GLY A 217 5.44 -13.04 4.68
CA GLY A 217 5.74 -13.91 5.82
C GLY A 217 6.72 -15.04 5.54
N VAL A 218 7.40 -15.02 4.39
CA VAL A 218 8.48 -15.97 4.11
C VAL A 218 9.59 -15.82 5.14
N LYS A 219 9.92 -16.93 5.81
CA LYS A 219 11.10 -17.03 6.67
C LYS A 219 12.34 -17.13 5.80
N ILE A 220 13.20 -16.12 5.86
CA ILE A 220 14.46 -16.07 5.10
C ILE A 220 15.59 -16.54 6.00
N LYS A 221 16.36 -17.50 5.51
CA LYS A 221 17.61 -17.94 6.12
C LYS A 221 18.78 -17.58 5.22
N VAL A 222 19.82 -17.00 5.80
CA VAL A 222 21.09 -16.71 5.13
C VAL A 222 22.17 -17.44 5.92
N ASP A 223 22.98 -18.27 5.24
CA ASP A 223 24.03 -19.08 5.86
C ASP A 223 23.57 -19.92 7.07
N GLY A 224 22.34 -20.44 6.99
CA GLY A 224 21.72 -21.26 8.05
C GLY A 224 21.06 -20.48 9.18
N HIS A 225 21.26 -19.16 9.25
CA HIS A 225 20.69 -18.30 10.29
C HIS A 225 19.38 -17.65 9.84
N ASP A 226 18.38 -17.64 10.73
CA ASP A 226 17.13 -16.90 10.51
C ASP A 226 17.42 -15.39 10.46
N LEU A 227 16.89 -14.72 9.45
CA LEU A 227 17.06 -13.27 9.25
C LEU A 227 15.74 -12.54 9.52
N ASP A 228 15.73 -11.68 10.54
CA ASP A 228 14.61 -10.76 10.76
C ASP A 228 14.73 -9.55 9.82
N LEU A 229 13.82 -9.46 8.86
CA LEU A 229 13.80 -8.37 7.89
C LEU A 229 13.44 -7.02 8.52
N SER A 230 12.77 -6.99 9.66
CA SER A 230 12.35 -5.74 10.32
C SER A 230 13.52 -4.94 10.88
N GLU A 231 14.63 -5.62 11.19
CA GLU A 231 15.84 -4.98 11.71
C GLU A 231 16.76 -4.47 10.60
N LYS A 232 16.53 -4.93 9.36
CA LYS A 232 17.40 -4.68 8.21
C LYS A 232 17.01 -3.41 7.45
N LEU A 233 18.00 -2.82 6.79
CA LEU A 233 17.81 -1.63 5.96
C LEU A 233 17.44 -2.00 4.52
N MET A 234 16.47 -1.25 3.97
CA MET A 234 16.11 -1.31 2.56
C MET A 234 17.17 -0.62 1.70
N TRP A 235 17.69 -1.32 0.70
CA TRP A 235 18.64 -0.81 -0.28
C TRP A 235 17.91 -0.42 -1.59
N ASN A 236 17.95 0.87 -1.93
CA ASN A 236 17.30 1.51 -3.07
C ASN A 236 15.82 1.14 -3.29
N GLY A 237 15.10 0.79 -2.21
CA GLY A 237 13.69 0.41 -2.28
C GLY A 237 13.42 -0.92 -3.00
N VAL A 238 14.46 -1.74 -3.24
CA VAL A 238 14.34 -2.98 -4.01
C VAL A 238 14.98 -4.19 -3.31
N MET A 239 16.16 -4.05 -2.70
CA MET A 239 16.81 -5.16 -1.98
C MET A 239 16.83 -4.88 -0.47
N ILE A 240 17.11 -5.91 0.35
CA ILE A 240 17.24 -5.78 1.80
C ILE A 240 18.67 -6.13 2.21
N GLN A 241 19.21 -5.38 3.17
CA GLN A 241 20.51 -5.61 3.77
C GLN A 241 20.71 -7.08 4.16
N ASP A 242 21.90 -7.61 3.85
CA ASP A 242 22.34 -8.98 4.12
C ASP A 242 21.57 -10.10 3.37
N VAL A 243 20.61 -9.75 2.50
CA VAL A 243 19.89 -10.76 1.69
C VAL A 243 20.53 -10.87 0.29
N PRO A 244 21.18 -12.00 -0.06
CA PRO A 244 21.78 -12.20 -1.37
C PRO A 244 20.72 -12.34 -2.46
N ASN A 245 20.96 -11.72 -3.63
CA ASN A 245 20.22 -11.98 -4.87
C ASN A 245 18.68 -11.86 -4.81
N ALA A 246 18.12 -11.23 -3.78
CA ALA A 246 16.68 -11.10 -3.59
C ALA A 246 16.20 -9.66 -3.86
N ALA A 247 15.18 -9.55 -4.71
CA ALA A 247 14.49 -8.29 -4.96
C ALA A 247 13.06 -8.38 -4.45
N PHE A 248 12.64 -7.36 -3.69
CA PHE A 248 11.32 -7.24 -3.12
C PHE A 248 10.52 -6.18 -3.88
N VAL A 249 9.28 -6.53 -4.20
CA VAL A 249 8.37 -5.62 -4.90
C VAL A 249 7.67 -4.76 -3.85
N LEU A 250 8.01 -3.47 -3.85
CA LEU A 250 7.27 -2.44 -3.13
C LEU A 250 6.71 -1.42 -4.09
N GLY A 251 5.49 -0.94 -3.82
CA GLY A 251 4.85 0.15 -4.54
C GLY A 251 5.17 1.53 -3.95
N TYR A 252 4.45 2.52 -4.46
CA TYR A 252 4.50 3.89 -3.97
C TYR A 252 3.31 4.18 -3.06
N THR A 253 3.54 4.95 -1.99
CA THR A 253 2.46 5.45 -1.11
C THR A 253 1.64 6.56 -1.79
N ASN A 254 2.26 7.31 -2.70
CA ASN A 254 1.70 8.46 -3.40
C ASN A 254 1.41 8.23 -4.89
N ALA A 255 1.56 6.99 -5.37
CA ALA A 255 1.29 6.62 -6.76
C ALA A 255 0.78 5.17 -6.85
N SER A 256 0.58 4.69 -8.08
CA SER A 256 0.17 3.29 -8.32
C SER A 256 1.25 2.32 -7.84
N TRP A 257 0.82 1.18 -7.27
CA TRP A 257 1.70 0.07 -6.91
C TRP A 257 2.43 -0.51 -8.13
N THR A 258 1.75 -0.57 -9.28
CA THR A 258 2.28 -1.15 -10.52
C THR A 258 3.54 -0.44 -11.03
N LEU A 259 3.70 0.85 -10.72
CA LEU A 259 4.92 1.60 -11.04
C LEU A 259 6.12 1.14 -10.23
N GLY A 260 5.91 0.74 -8.97
CA GLY A 260 6.97 0.18 -8.14
C GLY A 260 7.37 -1.21 -8.63
N ALA A 261 6.38 -2.04 -8.97
CA ALA A 261 6.61 -3.35 -9.59
C ALA A 261 7.41 -3.24 -10.90
N ASP A 262 7.05 -2.31 -11.79
CA ASP A 262 7.78 -2.03 -13.03
C ASP A 262 9.25 -1.70 -12.78
N VAL A 263 9.51 -0.78 -11.83
CA VAL A 263 10.89 -0.41 -11.46
C VAL A 263 11.65 -1.58 -10.84
N THR A 264 11.02 -2.39 -9.95
CA THR A 264 11.65 -3.60 -9.39
C THR A 264 11.99 -4.61 -10.49
N ALA A 265 11.09 -4.82 -11.45
CA ALA A 265 11.31 -5.77 -12.55
C ALA A 265 12.47 -5.32 -13.45
N GLN A 266 12.50 -4.04 -13.83
CA GLN A 266 13.61 -3.48 -14.61
C GLN A 266 14.94 -3.57 -13.87
N PHE A 267 14.93 -3.34 -12.55
CA PHE A 267 16.10 -3.55 -11.70
C PHE A 267 16.56 -5.00 -11.74
N ALA A 268 15.68 -5.97 -11.49
CA ALA A 268 16.02 -7.39 -11.46
C ALA A 268 16.67 -7.84 -12.78
N CYS A 269 16.09 -7.46 -13.93
CA CYS A 269 16.66 -7.78 -15.25
C CYS A 269 18.03 -7.13 -15.49
N ARG A 270 18.25 -5.91 -15.00
CA ARG A 270 19.56 -5.24 -15.10
C ARG A 270 20.58 -5.87 -14.16
N PHE A 271 20.18 -6.18 -12.94
CA PHE A 271 21.00 -6.77 -11.89
C PHE A 271 21.48 -8.17 -12.29
N LEU A 272 20.61 -9.03 -12.80
CA LEU A 272 20.99 -10.36 -13.29
C LEU A 272 21.97 -10.29 -14.46
N ARG A 273 21.73 -9.40 -15.45
CA ARG A 273 22.69 -9.17 -16.54
C ARG A 273 24.04 -8.65 -16.03
N HIS A 274 24.02 -7.82 -15.00
CA HIS A 274 25.22 -7.28 -14.39
C HIS A 274 26.06 -8.36 -13.70
N LEU A 275 25.42 -9.28 -12.96
CA LEU A 275 26.07 -10.44 -12.35
C LEU A 275 26.70 -11.35 -13.41
N LEU A 276 25.93 -11.70 -14.44
CA LEU A 276 26.39 -12.55 -15.55
C LEU A 276 27.58 -11.94 -16.30
N ALA A 277 27.52 -10.64 -16.63
CA ALA A 277 28.60 -9.94 -17.32
C ALA A 277 29.91 -9.87 -16.51
N ARG A 278 29.84 -10.01 -15.17
CA ARG A 278 30.99 -9.95 -14.27
C ARG A 278 31.46 -11.31 -13.76
N GLY A 279 30.81 -12.40 -14.18
CA GLY A 279 31.10 -13.73 -13.65
C GLY A 279 30.88 -13.82 -12.13
N LYS A 280 29.96 -13.03 -11.58
CA LYS A 280 29.61 -13.05 -10.15
C LYS A 280 28.32 -13.84 -9.97
N SER A 281 28.26 -14.66 -8.92
CA SER A 281 27.11 -15.51 -8.63
C SER A 281 26.26 -14.98 -7.48
N ALA A 282 26.81 -14.10 -6.64
CA ALA A 282 26.03 -13.40 -5.63
C ALA A 282 26.39 -11.92 -5.53
N ALA A 283 25.37 -11.09 -5.27
CA ALA A 283 25.55 -9.76 -4.73
C ALA A 283 24.64 -9.55 -3.52
N VAL A 284 25.24 -9.02 -2.47
CA VAL A 284 24.62 -8.80 -1.15
C VAL A 284 24.68 -7.32 -0.83
N PRO A 285 23.56 -6.67 -0.46
CA PRO A 285 23.59 -5.34 0.09
C PRO A 285 24.29 -5.36 1.46
N SER A 286 25.59 -5.06 1.43
CA SER A 286 26.45 -4.96 2.60
C SER A 286 26.68 -3.48 2.85
N LEU A 287 26.10 -2.96 3.93
CA LEU A 287 26.34 -1.58 4.34
C LEU A 287 27.61 -1.56 5.22
N PRO A 288 28.50 -0.55 5.09
CA PRO A 288 29.70 -0.48 5.91
C PRO A 288 29.33 -0.39 7.39
N GLU A 289 30.07 -0.99 8.33
CA GLU A 289 29.74 -0.95 9.78
C GLU A 289 29.53 0.47 10.34
N SER A 290 30.12 1.50 9.72
CA SER A 290 29.87 2.92 10.03
C SER A 290 28.42 3.39 9.78
N SER A 291 27.60 2.58 9.11
CA SER A 291 26.16 2.76 8.88
C SER A 291 25.28 2.45 10.09
N ALA A 292 25.84 1.91 11.18
CA ALA A 292 25.14 1.69 12.45
C ALA A 292 24.58 2.98 13.10
N LYS A 293 24.82 4.15 12.49
CA LYS A 293 24.33 5.47 12.93
C LYS A 293 23.47 6.19 11.89
N PHE A 294 22.71 5.49 11.04
CA PHE A 294 21.69 6.15 10.25
C PHE A 294 20.44 6.40 11.10
N ASP A 295 19.94 7.64 11.09
CA ASP A 295 18.59 7.92 11.58
C ASP A 295 17.59 7.12 10.75
N THR A 296 17.02 6.08 11.36
CA THR A 296 16.12 5.18 10.66
C THR A 296 14.73 5.79 10.57
N VAL A 297 14.17 5.75 9.37
CA VAL A 297 12.80 6.15 9.07
C VAL A 297 12.00 4.95 8.56
N ASN A 298 10.69 5.02 8.71
CA ASN A 298 9.80 4.01 8.14
C ASN A 298 9.89 4.03 6.60
N VAL A 299 9.92 2.84 5.98
CA VAL A 299 9.88 2.68 4.52
C VAL A 299 8.64 3.34 3.91
N MET A 300 7.50 3.27 4.61
CA MET A 300 6.27 3.97 4.24
C MET A 300 6.04 5.19 5.12
N LYS A 301 6.16 6.38 4.53
CA LYS A 301 5.96 7.67 5.22
C LYS A 301 4.47 8.06 5.31
N LEU A 302 3.65 7.20 5.89
CA LEU A 302 2.22 7.44 6.14
C LEU A 302 1.92 7.32 7.63
N ASN A 303 0.98 8.12 8.14
CA ASN A 303 0.58 8.09 9.55
C ASN A 303 -0.69 7.25 9.83
N SER A 304 -1.14 6.48 8.84
CA SER A 304 -2.33 5.61 8.94
C SER A 304 -2.12 4.52 9.98
N THR A 305 -3.19 4.12 10.69
CA THR A 305 -3.10 3.16 11.80
C THR A 305 -2.47 1.82 11.38
N TYR A 306 -2.88 1.24 10.25
CA TYR A 306 -2.32 -0.02 9.77
C TYR A 306 -0.82 0.08 9.43
N VAL A 307 -0.36 1.23 8.92
CA VAL A 307 1.07 1.49 8.63
C VAL A 307 1.86 1.60 9.93
N LYS A 308 1.33 2.30 10.93
CA LYS A 308 1.99 2.42 12.25
C LYS A 308 2.09 1.07 12.96
N ILE A 309 1.03 0.27 12.93
CA ILE A 309 1.02 -1.06 13.54
C ILE A 309 1.97 -2.01 12.81
N GLY A 310 1.95 -1.99 11.47
CA GLY A 310 2.80 -2.87 10.65
C GLY A 310 4.25 -2.40 10.49
N ALA A 311 4.60 -1.18 10.93
CA ALA A 311 5.96 -0.65 10.79
C ALA A 311 7.02 -1.52 11.47
N LYS A 312 6.64 -2.20 12.57
CA LYS A 312 7.50 -3.13 13.29
C LYS A 312 7.82 -4.42 12.51
N ASP A 313 7.00 -4.78 11.54
CA ASP A 313 7.12 -6.01 10.75
C ASP A 313 7.71 -5.72 9.34
N MET A 314 8.18 -4.49 9.13
CA MET A 314 8.72 -3.99 7.86
C MET A 314 10.18 -3.59 8.03
N PRO A 315 11.02 -3.74 6.99
CA PRO A 315 12.40 -3.25 7.02
C PRO A 315 12.46 -1.74 7.27
N LYS A 316 13.60 -1.30 7.81
CA LYS A 316 13.91 0.10 8.04
C LYS A 316 14.42 0.77 6.77
N SER A 317 14.37 2.09 6.74
CA SER A 317 14.99 2.93 5.71
C SER A 317 15.81 4.02 6.40
N ALA A 318 16.66 4.71 5.65
CA ALA A 318 17.33 5.94 6.02
C ALA A 318 16.89 7.08 5.08
N GLU A 319 17.32 8.30 5.39
CA GLU A 319 17.06 9.48 4.55
C GLU A 319 18.05 9.62 3.38
N ARG A 320 19.15 8.88 3.40
CA ARG A 320 20.24 8.99 2.42
C ARG A 320 20.46 7.69 1.65
N LYS A 321 20.75 7.83 0.35
CA LYS A 321 21.09 6.68 -0.51
C LYS A 321 22.40 6.04 -0.06
N PRO A 322 22.58 4.71 -0.25
CA PRO A 322 21.65 3.79 -0.91
C PRO A 322 20.55 3.23 -0.01
N CYS A 323 20.57 3.52 1.29
CA CYS A 323 19.64 2.96 2.28
C CYS A 323 18.26 3.63 2.28
N THR A 324 17.74 4.06 1.13
CA THR A 324 16.42 4.71 1.05
C THR A 324 15.36 3.76 0.53
N GLY A 325 14.16 3.87 1.07
CA GLY A 325 12.94 3.39 0.43
C GLY A 325 12.63 4.12 -0.88
N ARG A 326 11.53 3.74 -1.52
CA ARG A 326 11.09 4.35 -2.79
C ARG A 326 10.75 5.83 -2.62
N THR A 327 11.19 6.65 -3.56
CA THR A 327 11.04 8.11 -3.49
C THR A 327 9.94 8.59 -4.43
N ASN A 328 10.17 8.46 -5.73
CA ASN A 328 9.18 8.67 -6.77
C ASN A 328 9.57 7.89 -8.03
N TYR A 329 8.57 7.58 -8.86
CA TYR A 329 8.74 6.75 -10.05
C TYR A 329 9.84 7.26 -10.99
N PHE A 330 9.91 8.56 -11.27
CA PHE A 330 10.87 9.10 -12.25
C PHE A 330 12.32 8.99 -11.77
N SER A 331 12.60 9.36 -10.52
CA SER A 331 13.96 9.26 -9.98
C SER A 331 14.40 7.81 -9.76
N ASP A 332 13.48 6.94 -9.34
CA ASP A 332 13.80 5.53 -9.13
C ASP A 332 14.02 4.83 -10.48
N LEU A 333 13.21 5.13 -11.50
CA LEU A 333 13.41 4.63 -12.86
C LEU A 333 14.73 5.13 -13.48
N ALA A 334 15.05 6.41 -13.30
CA ALA A 334 16.32 6.97 -13.76
C ALA A 334 17.51 6.27 -13.08
N TRP A 335 17.43 6.03 -11.77
CA TRP A 335 18.46 5.29 -11.04
C TRP A 335 18.56 3.83 -11.50
N VAL A 336 17.44 3.14 -11.72
CA VAL A 336 17.45 1.77 -12.25
C VAL A 336 18.08 1.71 -13.65
N LYS A 337 17.94 2.74 -14.48
CA LYS A 337 18.56 2.77 -15.82
C LYS A 337 20.03 3.18 -15.81
N LEU A 338 20.40 4.18 -15.02
CA LEU A 338 21.69 4.88 -15.12
C LEU A 338 22.55 4.82 -13.85
N GLY A 339 21.98 4.48 -12.69
CA GLY A 339 22.67 4.47 -11.41
C GLY A 339 23.67 3.32 -11.27
N SER A 340 24.74 3.51 -10.50
CA SER A 340 25.75 2.46 -10.28
C SER A 340 25.21 1.33 -9.39
N LEU A 341 25.52 0.08 -9.77
CA LEU A 341 25.29 -1.13 -8.96
C LEU A 341 26.52 -1.48 -8.09
N GLU A 342 27.60 -0.71 -8.14
CA GLU A 342 28.82 -1.03 -7.36
C GLU A 342 28.75 -0.51 -5.94
N ARG A 343 27.95 0.53 -5.69
CA ARG A 343 27.90 1.19 -4.38
C ARG A 343 27.01 0.41 -3.41
N GLY A 344 27.61 -0.08 -2.34
CA GLY A 344 26.88 -0.74 -1.24
C GLY A 344 26.38 -2.14 -1.60
N LEU A 345 26.99 -2.79 -2.59
CA LEU A 345 26.82 -4.21 -2.87
C LEU A 345 28.19 -4.89 -2.72
N ARG A 346 28.25 -5.95 -1.93
CA ARG A 346 29.37 -6.90 -1.87
C ARG A 346 29.11 -7.98 -2.91
N TYR A 347 30.10 -8.29 -3.74
CA TYR A 347 29.99 -9.24 -4.84
C TYR A 347 30.84 -10.48 -4.55
N ASP A 348 30.18 -11.62 -4.47
CA ASP A 348 30.85 -12.89 -4.21
C ASP A 348 30.87 -13.75 -5.47
N ALA A 349 32.00 -14.43 -5.66
CA ALA A 349 32.11 -15.54 -6.58
C ALA A 349 31.88 -16.81 -5.74
N VAL A 350 30.63 -17.24 -5.63
CA VAL A 350 30.35 -18.64 -5.27
C VAL A 350 30.83 -19.47 -6.46
N GLU A 351 31.85 -20.31 -6.25
CA GLU A 351 32.14 -21.41 -7.17
C GLU A 351 30.85 -22.18 -7.36
N VAL A 352 30.29 -22.14 -8.57
CA VAL A 352 29.20 -23.03 -8.93
C VAL A 352 29.84 -24.42 -8.96
N CYS A 353 29.83 -25.10 -7.81
CA CYS A 353 30.15 -26.51 -7.74
C CYS A 353 29.30 -27.18 -8.81
N LYS A 354 29.95 -27.62 -9.90
CA LYS A 354 29.29 -28.35 -10.97
C LYS A 354 28.56 -29.51 -10.29
N LEU A 355 27.23 -29.48 -10.30
CA LEU A 355 26.35 -30.58 -9.90
C LEU A 355 26.49 -31.74 -10.90
N LEU A 356 27.71 -32.26 -11.02
CA LEU A 356 28.11 -33.38 -11.86
C LEU A 356 29.24 -34.11 -11.14
N SER A 357 28.95 -34.66 -9.97
CA SER A 357 29.42 -35.98 -9.51
C SER A 357 29.16 -36.16 -8.02
N THR A 358 28.82 -37.39 -7.70
CA THR A 358 28.44 -37.94 -6.41
C THR A 358 29.58 -37.90 -5.38
N SER A 359 29.59 -36.91 -4.50
CA SER A 359 30.07 -37.03 -3.10
C SER A 359 29.94 -35.68 -2.39
N LEU A 360 29.21 -35.66 -1.26
CA LEU A 360 29.08 -34.51 -0.38
C LEU A 360 30.32 -34.40 0.51
N GLU A 361 31.12 -33.35 0.32
CA GLU A 361 31.93 -32.73 1.38
C GLU A 361 32.34 -31.33 0.89
N CYS A 362 31.71 -30.28 1.45
CA CYS A 362 32.05 -28.89 1.19
C CYS A 362 32.68 -28.29 2.46
N HIS A 363 33.96 -27.97 2.40
CA HIS A 363 34.59 -27.02 3.31
C HIS A 363 34.71 -25.65 2.62
N THR A 364 34.13 -24.63 3.24
CA THR A 364 34.21 -23.23 2.79
C THR A 364 35.55 -22.65 3.24
N THR A 365 36.50 -22.42 2.33
CA THR A 365 37.67 -21.58 2.62
C THR A 365 37.38 -20.14 2.21
N TYR A 366 37.29 -19.26 3.19
CA TYR A 366 37.32 -17.81 3.01
C TYR A 366 38.68 -17.41 2.42
N VAL A 367 38.68 -16.87 1.20
CA VAL A 367 39.85 -16.14 0.69
C VAL A 367 39.60 -14.67 0.96
N ASP A 368 40.20 -14.19 2.04
CA ASP A 368 40.25 -12.77 2.38
C ASP A 368 41.20 -12.06 1.40
N SER A 369 40.65 -11.38 0.39
CA SER A 369 41.46 -10.53 -0.47
C SER A 369 41.57 -9.14 0.17
N GLN A 370 42.44 -9.02 1.16
CA GLN A 370 43.02 -7.73 1.55
C GLN A 370 44.17 -7.35 0.61
N ASN A 371 43.97 -6.23 -0.11
CA ASN A 371 44.94 -5.20 -0.51
C ASN A 371 46.08 -5.49 -1.53
N PRO A 372 46.67 -4.45 -2.16
CA PRO A 372 46.60 -3.00 -1.87
C PRO A 372 45.81 -2.14 -2.85
#